data_AF-A0A6B3ENJ7-F1
#
_entry.id   AF-A0A6B3ENJ7-F1
#
_cell.length_a   1.000
_cell.length_b   1.000
_cell.length_c   1.000
_cell.angle_alpha   90.00
_cell.angle_beta   90.00
_cell.angle_gamma   90.00
#
_symmetry.space_group_name_H-M   'P 1'
#
loop_
_entity.id
_entity.type
_entity.pdbx_description
1 polymer ?
#
loop_
_entity_poly.entity_id
_entity_poly.type
_entity_poly.pdbx_seq_one_letter_code
_entity_poly.pdbx_strand_id
1 'polypeptide(L)'
;MALWDRIKDSAQTMQGQLVAKKNDLKSGAFRDASMAMCALVAAADGSVDPSERQRVAQLITSNEVLQNFPADDLRRRFEANLDKLTSDFAFGKVGILQEIAKAKKKPAEARAVIQIGIV
;
A
#
# COMPACT_ATOMS: atom_id res chain seq x y z
N MET A 1 -27.61 -11.30 -7.89
CA MET A 1 -26.70 -11.37 -6.72
C MET A 1 -25.37 -12.08 -6.99
N ALA A 2 -25.25 -12.94 -8.01
CA ALA A 2 -24.02 -13.72 -8.29
C ALA A 2 -22.74 -12.93 -8.63
N LEU A 3 -22.84 -11.68 -9.10
CA LEU A 3 -21.66 -10.87 -9.43
C LEU A 3 -20.96 -10.32 -8.18
N TRP A 4 -21.71 -10.00 -7.13
CA TRP A 4 -21.16 -9.46 -5.88
C TRP A 4 -20.45 -10.55 -5.06
N ASP A 5 -21.01 -11.76 -5.07
CA ASP A 5 -20.38 -12.93 -4.45
C ASP A 5 -19.06 -13.28 -5.13
N ARG A 6 -18.97 -13.20 -6.47
CA ARG A 6 -17.71 -13.44 -7.19
C ARG A 6 -16.62 -12.42 -6.89
N ILE A 7 -16.97 -11.16 -6.68
CA ILE A 7 -15.99 -10.12 -6.31
C ILE A 7 -15.48 -10.36 -4.90
N LYS A 8 -16.38 -10.69 -3.96
CA LYS A 8 -15.98 -11.05 -2.58
C LYS A 8 -15.12 -12.31 -2.54
N ASP A 9 -15.50 -13.37 -3.25
CA ASP A 9 -14.70 -14.60 -3.35
C ASP A 9 -13.33 -14.34 -3.96
N SER A 10 -13.26 -13.49 -5.00
CA SER A 10 -11.99 -13.12 -5.63
C SER A 10 -11.09 -12.35 -4.65
N ALA A 11 -11.65 -11.40 -3.91
CA ALA A 11 -10.93 -10.64 -2.89
C ALA A 11 -10.41 -11.57 -1.76
N GLN A 12 -11.25 -12.48 -1.26
CA GLN A 12 -10.86 -13.46 -0.24
C GLN A 12 -9.78 -14.44 -0.73
N THR A 13 -9.90 -14.95 -1.95
CA THR A 13 -8.91 -15.85 -2.55
C THR A 13 -7.56 -15.15 -2.77
N MET A 14 -7.60 -13.89 -3.23
CA MET A 14 -6.41 -13.05 -3.38
C MET A 14 -5.72 -12.79 -2.04
N GLN A 15 -6.49 -12.59 -0.97
CA GLN A 15 -5.96 -12.42 0.37
C GLN A 15 -5.30 -13.71 0.90
N GLY A 16 -5.87 -14.88 0.65
CA GLY A 16 -5.24 -16.16 0.98
C GLY A 16 -3.91 -16.40 0.24
N GLN A 17 -3.82 -15.99 -1.03
CA GLN A 17 -2.56 -16.07 -1.80
C GLN A 17 -1.47 -15.13 -1.27
N LEU A 18 -1.86 -13.96 -0.74
CA LEU A 18 -0.93 -13.03 -0.08
C LEU A 18 -0.35 -13.63 1.20
N VAL A 19 -1.18 -14.28 2.03
CA VAL A 19 -0.73 -14.96 3.26
C VAL A 19 0.19 -16.12 2.92
N ALA A 20 -0.15 -16.93 1.90
CA ALA A 20 0.70 -18.02 1.44
C ALA A 20 2.07 -17.55 0.93
N LYS A 21 2.16 -16.32 0.41
CA LYS A 21 3.41 -15.69 -0.04
C LYS A 21 3.98 -14.66 0.95
N LYS A 22 3.45 -14.57 2.17
CA LYS A 22 3.89 -13.60 3.19
C LYS A 22 5.40 -13.69 3.46
N ASN A 23 5.98 -14.89 3.36
CA ASN A 23 7.43 -15.08 3.52
C ASN A 23 8.26 -14.46 2.39
N ASP A 24 7.71 -14.33 1.19
CA ASP A 24 8.38 -13.74 0.03
C ASP A 24 8.24 -12.21 0.00
N LEU A 25 7.24 -11.66 0.69
CA LEU A 25 6.88 -10.23 0.76
C LEU A 25 7.59 -9.53 1.93
N LYS A 26 8.92 -9.63 1.96
CA LYS A 26 9.78 -9.09 3.02
C LYS A 26 10.83 -8.09 2.52
N SER A 27 10.80 -7.74 1.23
CA SER A 27 11.79 -6.82 0.67
C SER A 27 11.56 -5.38 1.13
N GLY A 28 12.65 -4.62 1.26
CA GLY A 28 12.55 -3.17 1.50
C GLY A 28 11.83 -2.46 0.35
N ALA A 29 12.00 -2.92 -0.89
CA ALA A 29 11.32 -2.34 -2.06
C ALA A 29 9.80 -2.52 -1.98
N PHE A 30 9.32 -3.67 -1.50
CA PHE A 30 7.90 -3.91 -1.27
C PHE A 30 7.35 -3.00 -0.18
N ARG A 31 8.01 -2.95 0.98
CA ARG A 31 7.64 -2.07 2.09
C ARG A 31 7.48 -0.62 1.65
N ASP A 32 8.48 -0.11 0.95
CA ASP A 32 8.57 1.28 0.54
C ASP A 32 7.51 1.60 -0.53
N ALA A 33 7.32 0.69 -1.50
CA ALA A 33 6.29 0.80 -2.52
C ALA A 33 4.87 0.72 -1.95
N SER A 34 4.60 -0.14 -0.96
CA SER A 34 3.30 -0.25 -0.31
C SER A 34 2.91 1.04 0.40
N MET A 35 3.82 1.64 1.18
CA MET A 35 3.53 2.91 1.87
C MET A 35 3.42 4.08 0.89
N ALA A 36 4.20 4.08 -0.20
CA ALA A 36 4.09 5.05 -1.27
C ALA A 36 2.73 4.95 -2.01
N MET A 37 2.23 3.73 -2.24
CA MET A 37 0.91 3.50 -2.83
C MET A 37 -0.21 4.01 -1.91
N CYS A 38 -0.18 3.66 -0.62
CA CYS A 38 -1.17 4.16 0.34
C CYS A 38 -1.18 5.69 0.41
N ALA A 39 -0.01 6.34 0.40
CA ALA A 39 0.09 7.79 0.38
C ALA A 39 -0.49 8.41 -0.90
N LEU A 40 -0.24 7.79 -2.06
CA LEU A 40 -0.79 8.25 -3.33
C LEU A 40 -2.33 8.18 -3.36
N VAL A 41 -2.89 7.09 -2.83
CA VAL A 41 -4.34 6.88 -2.75
C VAL A 41 -4.98 7.86 -1.76
N ALA A 42 -4.37 8.01 -0.58
CA ALA A 42 -4.85 8.93 0.45
C ALA A 42 -4.82 10.41 0.03
N ALA A 43 -3.98 10.76 -0.95
CA ALA A 43 -3.85 12.12 -1.50
C ALA A 43 -4.51 12.28 -2.88
N ALA A 44 -5.23 11.28 -3.39
CA ALA A 44 -5.65 11.22 -4.78
C ALA A 44 -6.62 12.34 -5.18
N ASP A 45 -7.40 12.86 -4.23
CA ASP A 45 -8.31 13.99 -4.43
C ASP A 45 -7.65 15.37 -4.28
N GLY A 46 -6.34 15.40 -4.03
CA GLY A 46 -5.55 16.62 -3.81
C GLY A 46 -5.53 17.11 -2.36
N SER A 47 -6.23 16.42 -1.46
CA SER A 47 -6.20 16.62 -0.02
C SER A 47 -5.94 15.29 0.70
N VAL A 48 -5.62 15.33 1.99
CA VAL A 48 -5.46 14.11 2.78
C VAL A 48 -6.41 14.21 3.95
N ASP A 49 -7.55 13.52 3.84
CA ASP A 49 -8.55 13.46 4.90
C ASP A 49 -7.98 12.71 6.12
N PRO A 50 -8.20 13.18 7.36
CA PRO A 50 -7.83 12.46 8.58
C PRO A 50 -8.33 11.00 8.61
N SER A 51 -9.49 10.73 8.03
CA SER A 51 -10.06 9.38 7.92
C SER A 51 -9.23 8.46 7.04
N GLU A 52 -8.65 8.95 5.94
CA GLU A 52 -7.74 8.17 5.08
C GLU A 52 -6.44 7.84 5.83
N ARG A 53 -5.89 8.78 6.60
CA ARG A 53 -4.73 8.49 7.45
C ARG A 53 -5.03 7.44 8.51
N GLN A 54 -6.22 7.50 9.12
CA GLN A 54 -6.65 6.51 10.10
C GLN A 54 -6.82 5.12 9.48
N ARG A 55 -7.37 5.02 8.26
CA ARG A 55 -7.48 3.74 7.54
C ARG A 55 -6.11 3.14 7.27
N VAL A 56 -5.14 3.93 6.82
CA VAL A 56 -3.77 3.45 6.59
C VAL A 56 -3.09 3.04 7.89
N ALA A 57 -3.29 3.78 8.99
CA ALA A 57 -2.78 3.37 10.31
C ALA A 57 -3.37 2.02 10.75
N GLN A 58 -4.67 1.80 10.54
CA GLN A 58 -5.32 0.53 10.83
C GLN A 58 -4.76 -0.58 9.93
N LEU A 59 -4.57 -0.32 8.63
CA LEU A 59 -3.97 -1.27 7.69
C LEU A 59 -2.57 -1.72 8.15
N ILE A 60 -1.72 -0.78 8.57
CA ILE A 60 -0.36 -1.06 9.06
C ILE A 60 -0.37 -2.07 10.22
N THR A 61 -1.33 -1.94 11.14
CA THR A 61 -1.42 -2.82 12.32
C THR A 61 -2.12 -4.16 12.08
N SER A 62 -3.10 -4.19 11.17
CA SER A 62 -3.98 -5.34 10.96
C SER A 62 -3.58 -6.24 9.79
N ASN A 63 -2.84 -5.72 8.80
CA ASN A 63 -2.47 -6.48 7.62
C ASN A 63 -1.32 -7.45 7.94
N GLU A 64 -1.57 -8.74 7.77
CA GLU A 64 -0.59 -9.78 8.08
C GLU A 64 0.72 -9.67 7.28
N VAL A 65 0.68 -9.15 6.05
CA VAL A 65 1.88 -8.99 5.22
C VAL A 65 2.72 -7.83 5.72
N LEU A 66 2.10 -6.72 6.12
CA LEU A 66 2.80 -5.55 6.66
C LEU A 66 3.43 -5.81 8.03
N GLN A 67 2.90 -6.75 8.81
CA GLN A 67 3.50 -7.20 10.08
C GLN A 67 4.92 -7.78 9.94
N ASN A 68 5.39 -8.05 8.72
CA ASN A 68 6.79 -8.38 8.46
C ASN A 68 7.76 -7.21 8.74
N PHE A 69 7.24 -5.98 8.90
CA PHE A 69 8.03 -4.77 9.10
C PHE A 69 7.62 -4.06 10.40
N PRO A 70 8.53 -3.27 11.01
CA PRO A 70 8.17 -2.45 12.17
C PRO A 70 7.10 -1.42 11.81
N ALA A 71 6.01 -1.39 12.58
CA ALA A 71 4.89 -0.46 12.33
C ALA A 71 5.33 1.02 12.32
N ASP A 72 6.27 1.40 13.18
CA ASP A 72 6.81 2.76 13.21
C ASP A 72 7.59 3.14 11.95
N ASP A 73 8.30 2.18 11.33
CA ASP A 73 9.00 2.42 10.07
C ASP A 73 8.00 2.57 8.91
N LEU A 74 6.94 1.76 8.89
CA LEU A 74 5.83 1.90 7.95
C LEU A 74 5.15 3.26 8.06
N ARG A 75 4.77 3.65 9.28
CA ARG A 75 4.16 4.96 9.55
C ARG A 75 5.05 6.11 9.10
N ARG A 76 6.34 6.09 9.46
CA ARG A 76 7.29 7.13 9.04
C ARG A 76 7.38 7.28 7.53
N ARG A 77 7.38 6.16 6.80
CA ARG A 77 7.44 6.16 5.32
C ARG A 77 6.15 6.70 4.71
N PHE A 78 5.01 6.34 5.27
CA PHE A 78 3.72 6.87 4.84
C PHE A 78 3.67 8.39 5.02
N GLU A 79 3.98 8.91 6.21
CA GLU A 79 3.99 10.36 6.48
C GLU A 79 4.99 11.10 5.58
N ALA A 80 6.22 10.58 5.41
CA ALA A 80 7.20 11.20 4.52
C ALA A 80 6.76 11.24 3.05
N ASN A 81 5.92 10.30 2.62
CA ASN A 81 5.34 10.31 1.27
C ASN A 81 4.17 11.30 1.17
N LEU A 82 3.36 11.45 2.23
CA LEU A 82 2.34 12.50 2.31
C LEU A 82 2.98 13.90 2.30
N ASP A 83 4.08 14.11 3.02
CA ASP A 83 4.78 15.39 3.04
C ASP A 83 5.25 15.81 1.63
N LYS A 84 5.74 14.85 0.83
CA LYS A 84 6.11 15.09 -0.57
C LYS A 84 4.91 15.48 -1.42
N LEU A 85 3.78 14.77 -1.25
CA LEU A 85 2.56 14.99 -2.02
C LEU A 85 1.85 16.30 -1.65
N THR A 86 1.94 16.72 -0.40
CA THR A 86 1.35 17.98 0.11
C THR A 86 2.21 19.20 -0.19
N SER A 87 3.53 19.04 -0.29
CA SER A 87 4.45 20.13 -0.64
C SER A 87 4.35 20.53 -2.11
N ASP A 88 4.36 19.55 -3.01
CA ASP A 88 4.12 19.73 -4.45
C ASP A 88 3.55 18.42 -4.99
N PHE A 89 2.25 18.39 -5.28
CA PHE A 89 1.59 17.17 -5.71
C PHE A 89 2.12 16.64 -7.04
N ALA A 90 2.39 17.53 -8.00
CA ALA A 90 2.83 17.13 -9.34
C ALA A 90 4.24 16.52 -9.28
N PHE A 91 5.16 17.18 -8.58
CA PHE A 91 6.52 16.70 -8.41
C PHE A 91 6.60 15.48 -7.47
N GLY A 92 5.91 15.55 -6.32
CA GLY A 92 5.83 14.48 -5.34
C GLY A 92 5.32 13.19 -5.96
N LYS A 93 4.27 13.26 -6.80
CA LYS A 93 3.72 12.11 -7.52
C LYS A 93 4.76 11.38 -8.38
N VAL A 94 5.68 12.10 -9.04
CA VAL A 94 6.75 11.46 -9.83
C VAL A 94 7.65 10.61 -8.94
N GLY A 95 8.08 11.15 -7.79
CA GLY A 95 8.91 10.43 -6.83
C GLY A 95 8.19 9.20 -6.23
N ILE A 96 6.91 9.35 -5.90
CA ILE A 96 6.06 8.27 -5.40
C ILE A 96 5.91 7.15 -6.42
N LEU A 97 5.65 7.48 -7.69
CA LEU A 97 5.55 6.50 -8.77
C LEU A 97 6.88 5.77 -9.02
N GLN A 98 8.02 6.46 -8.90
CA GLN A 98 9.34 5.84 -8.98
C GLN A 98 9.58 4.85 -7.83
N GLU A 99 9.15 5.18 -6.62
CA GLU A 99 9.23 4.28 -5.46
C GLU A 99 8.39 3.03 -5.68
N ILE A 100 7.12 3.20 -6.10
CA ILE A 100 6.21 2.10 -6.43
C ILE A 100 6.82 1.20 -7.52
N ALA A 101 7.44 1.79 -8.54
CA ALA A 101 8.06 1.06 -9.64
C ALA A 101 9.21 0.14 -9.21
N LYS A 102 9.81 0.32 -8.02
CA LYS A 102 10.88 -0.57 -7.52
C LYS A 102 10.38 -1.98 -7.22
N ALA A 103 9.10 -2.14 -6.89
CA ALA A 103 8.47 -3.45 -6.68
C ALA A 103 8.40 -4.30 -7.97
N LYS A 104 8.56 -3.70 -9.16
CA LYS A 104 8.44 -4.39 -10.47
C LYS A 104 9.37 -5.58 -10.64
N LYS A 105 10.50 -5.63 -9.92
CA LYS A 105 11.47 -6.72 -9.99
C LYS A 105 10.90 -8.05 -9.53
N LYS A 106 9.88 -8.03 -8.67
CA LYS A 106 9.20 -9.21 -8.14
C LYS A 106 7.70 -9.12 -8.42
N PRO A 107 7.17 -9.86 -9.40
CA PRO A 107 5.76 -9.77 -9.79
C PRO A 107 4.77 -10.07 -8.67
N ALA A 108 5.16 -10.86 -7.65
CA ALA A 108 4.32 -11.09 -6.47
C ALA A 108 4.24 -9.84 -5.58
N GLU A 109 5.36 -9.17 -5.33
CA GLU A 109 5.41 -7.91 -4.57
C GLU A 109 4.66 -6.79 -5.31
N ALA A 110 4.84 -6.67 -6.63
CA ALA A 110 4.11 -5.67 -7.42
C ALA A 110 2.57 -5.82 -7.32
N ARG A 111 2.06 -7.06 -7.37
CA ARG A 111 0.63 -7.33 -7.18
C ARG A 111 0.17 -7.01 -5.76
N ALA A 112 0.97 -7.38 -4.76
CA ALA A 112 0.67 -7.11 -3.37
C ALA A 112 0.65 -5.61 -3.04
N VAL A 113 1.53 -4.81 -3.65
CA VAL A 113 1.52 -3.33 -3.51
C VAL A 113 0.20 -2.74 -3.99
N ILE A 114 -0.30 -3.19 -5.15
CA ILE A 114 -1.57 -2.72 -5.69
C ILE A 114 -2.73 -3.10 -4.74
N GLN A 115 -2.73 -4.34 -4.24
CA GLN A 115 -3.75 -4.81 -3.31
C GLN A 115 -3.76 -4.04 -1.99
N ILE A 116 -2.59 -3.69 -1.46
CA ILE A 116 -2.44 -2.88 -0.25
C ILE A 116 -2.92 -1.44 -0.47
N GLY A 117 -2.80 -0.91 -1.68
CA GLY A 117 -3.30 0.41 -2.04
C GLY A 117 -4.82 0.51 -2.07
N ILE A 118 -5.54 -0.61 -2.13
CA ILE A 118 -7.00 -0.63 -2.03
C ILE A 118 -7.34 -0.61 -0.52
N VAL A 119 -7.35 0.59 0.05
CA VAL A 119 -7.68 0.87 1.46
C VAL A 119 -9.09 1.43 1.61
#